data_AF-A0A225WRM9-F1
#
_entry.id   AF-A0A225WRM9-F1
#
_cell.length_a   1.000
_cell.length_b   1.000
_cell.length_c   1.000
_cell.angle_alpha   90.00
_cell.angle_beta   90.00
_cell.angle_gamma   90.00
#
_symmetry.space_group_name_H-M   'P 1'
#
loop_
_entity.id
_entity.type
_entity.pdbx_description
1 polymer ?
#
loop_
_entity_poly.entity_id
_entity_poly.type
_entity_poly.pdbx_seq_one_letter_code
_entity_poly.pdbx_strand_id
1 'polypeptide(L)'
;MLPSWSSLNKTRVYMKGKPYNKFEVYVGKKQHISNTGSVDKKSGPAAVVRNLKAAFPDGQEKGFRLIVTDRFYTGVTLAIQLLLMGFYTVGSIVTNRIRFAEA
;
A
#
# COMPACT_ATOMS: atom_id res chain seq x y z
N MET A 1 -14.25 -4.73 -0.54
CA MET A 1 -14.50 -3.45 0.15
C MET A 1 -15.78 -3.59 0.94
N LEU A 2 -16.01 -2.76 1.96
CA LEU A 2 -17.31 -2.66 2.60
C LEU A 2 -18.27 -1.86 1.69
N PRO A 3 -19.30 -2.49 1.10
CA PRO A 3 -20.28 -1.75 0.32
C PRO A 3 -21.08 -0.85 1.26
N SER A 4 -21.22 0.42 0.89
CA SER A 4 -22.07 1.35 1.62
C SER A 4 -22.63 2.36 0.63
N TRP A 5 -23.94 2.53 0.63
CA TRP A 5 -24.64 3.46 -0.26
C TRP A 5 -25.19 4.67 0.51
N SER A 6 -25.10 4.64 1.85
CA SER A 6 -25.53 5.73 2.72
C SER A 6 -24.70 6.99 2.49
N SER A 7 -25.37 8.13 2.36
CA SER A 7 -24.73 9.46 2.32
C SER A 7 -24.05 9.85 3.63
N LEU A 8 -24.42 9.20 4.74
CA LEU A 8 -23.81 9.43 6.06
C LEU A 8 -22.39 8.84 6.15
N ASN A 9 -22.05 7.88 5.28
CA ASN A 9 -20.72 7.29 5.26
C ASN A 9 -19.72 8.21 4.54
N LYS A 10 -19.00 9.01 5.33
CA LYS A 10 -17.97 9.95 4.85
C LYS A 10 -16.70 9.27 4.30
N THR A 11 -16.49 7.99 4.54
CA THR A 11 -15.29 7.25 4.09
C THR A 11 -15.52 6.40 2.84
N ARG A 12 -16.75 6.39 2.33
CA ARG A 12 -17.12 5.67 1.10
C ARG A 12 -16.31 6.17 -0.09
N VAL A 13 -15.73 5.24 -0.85
CA VAL A 13 -15.05 5.51 -2.13
C VAL A 13 -15.65 4.63 -3.21
N TYR A 14 -15.95 5.24 -4.36
CA TYR A 14 -16.33 4.50 -5.55
C TYR A 14 -15.09 3.80 -6.13
N MET A 15 -15.15 2.47 -6.30
CA MET A 15 -14.09 1.70 -6.93
C MET A 15 -14.64 0.86 -8.08
N LYS A 16 -14.25 1.24 -9.30
CA LYS A 16 -14.64 0.54 -10.53
C LYS A 16 -14.03 -0.87 -10.57
N GLY A 17 -14.81 -1.86 -10.99
CA GLY A 17 -14.32 -3.22 -11.23
C GLY A 17 -14.11 -4.12 -10.01
N LYS A 18 -14.69 -3.79 -8.84
CA LYS A 18 -14.61 -4.61 -7.62
C LYS A 18 -15.97 -5.18 -7.20
N PRO A 19 -16.09 -6.51 -6.99
CA PRO A 19 -17.23 -7.10 -6.28
C PRO A 19 -17.08 -6.93 -4.75
N TYR A 20 -18.20 -6.96 -4.02
CA TYR A 20 -18.37 -6.30 -2.72
C TYR A 20 -17.83 -7.03 -1.46
N ASN A 21 -16.82 -7.90 -1.52
CA ASN A 21 -16.67 -8.97 -0.49
C ASN A 21 -15.27 -9.14 0.18
N LYS A 22 -14.60 -8.09 0.70
CA LYS A 22 -13.37 -8.22 1.56
C LYS A 22 -12.91 -6.89 2.18
N PHE A 23 -12.26 -6.91 3.34
CA PHE A 23 -12.15 -5.73 4.23
C PHE A 23 -10.73 -5.16 4.37
N GLU A 24 -10.58 -3.89 4.02
CA GLU A 24 -9.61 -2.94 4.59
C GLU A 24 -10.32 -1.57 4.58
N VAL A 25 -10.27 -0.83 5.69
CA VAL A 25 -11.01 0.44 5.86
C VAL A 25 -10.14 1.59 5.39
N TYR A 26 -10.43 2.09 4.19
CA TYR A 26 -9.90 3.37 3.72
C TYR A 26 -10.77 4.51 4.24
N VAL A 27 -10.17 5.53 4.87
CA VAL A 27 -10.89 6.61 5.59
C VAL A 27 -11.11 7.87 4.71
N GLY A 28 -10.82 7.81 3.41
CA GLY A 28 -11.01 8.96 2.52
C GLY A 28 -10.01 10.10 2.73
N LYS A 29 -10.26 11.24 2.07
CA LYS A 29 -9.38 12.45 2.02
C LYS A 29 -9.40 13.29 3.31
N LYS A 30 -9.50 12.67 4.49
CA LYS A 30 -9.12 13.33 5.76
C LYS A 30 -7.68 12.94 6.10
N GLN A 31 -6.76 13.21 5.17
CA GLN A 31 -5.38 13.46 5.56
C GLN A 31 -5.41 14.76 6.37
N HIS A 32 -4.93 14.72 7.60
CA HIS A 32 -4.70 15.91 8.40
C HIS A 32 -3.82 16.85 7.55
N ILE A 33 -4.39 17.96 7.08
CA ILE A 33 -3.66 19.05 6.44
C ILE A 33 -2.87 19.73 7.56
N SER A 34 -1.83 19.07 8.05
CA SER A 34 -0.70 19.77 8.67
C SER A 34 0.28 20.01 7.55
N ASN A 35 0.20 21.24 7.05
CA ASN A 35 1.17 21.95 6.24
C ASN A 35 2.60 21.36 6.25
N THR A 36 3.21 21.40 5.06
CA THR A 36 4.64 21.25 4.76
C THR A 36 5.21 19.82 4.72
N GLY A 37 5.65 19.40 3.53
CA GLY A 37 6.81 18.53 3.29
C GLY A 37 6.82 17.09 3.82
N SER A 38 5.86 16.62 4.61
CA SER A 38 5.92 15.27 5.17
C SER A 38 5.45 14.22 4.17
N VAL A 39 6.35 13.31 3.79
CA VAL A 39 6.04 12.10 3.03
C VAL A 39 4.85 11.39 3.70
N ASP A 40 3.76 11.16 2.96
CA ASP A 40 2.56 10.51 3.50
C ASP A 40 2.88 9.09 3.98
N LYS A 41 3.12 8.92 5.29
CA LYS A 41 3.40 7.64 5.93
C LYS A 41 2.15 6.76 6.11
N LYS A 42 0.96 7.25 5.74
CA LYS A 42 -0.31 6.56 6.03
C LYS A 42 -0.85 5.78 4.83
N SER A 43 -0.33 6.00 3.62
CA SER A 43 -0.83 5.40 2.38
C SER A 43 0.28 4.82 1.50
N GLY A 44 -0.13 4.07 0.47
CA GLY A 44 0.75 3.56 -0.58
C GLY A 44 1.87 2.65 -0.06
N PRO A 45 3.07 2.70 -0.65
CA PRO A 45 4.22 1.88 -0.25
C PRO A 45 4.60 1.98 1.24
N ALA A 46 4.47 3.16 1.85
CA ALA A 46 4.82 3.37 3.26
C ALA A 46 3.88 2.60 4.21
N ALA A 47 2.61 2.46 3.83
CA ALA A 47 1.65 1.67 4.60
C ALA A 47 2.01 0.18 4.58
N VAL A 48 2.49 -0.35 3.45
CA VAL A 48 2.95 -1.74 3.34
C VAL A 48 4.07 -2.02 4.33
N VAL A 49 5.09 -1.15 4.34
CA VAL A 49 6.23 -1.26 5.26
C VAL A 49 5.78 -1.22 6.72
N ARG A 50 4.91 -0.27 7.08
CA ARG A 50 4.36 -0.16 8.43
C ARG A 50 3.61 -1.42 8.84
N ASN A 51 2.71 -1.90 7.97
CA ASN A 51 1.90 -3.08 8.24
C ASN A 51 2.78 -4.33 8.40
N LEU A 52 3.84 -4.47 7.60
CA LEU A 52 4.79 -5.58 7.73
C LEU A 52 5.62 -5.51 9.01
N LYS A 53 6.05 -4.32 9.45
CA LYS A 53 6.72 -4.17 10.76
C LYS A 53 5.81 -4.54 11.93
N ALA A 54 4.52 -4.23 11.82
CA ALA A 54 3.54 -4.61 12.85
C ALA A 54 3.25 -6.11 12.84
N ALA A 55 3.22 -6.74 11.66
CA ALA A 55 3.01 -8.18 11.52
C ALA A 55 4.26 -9.02 11.88
N PHE A 56 5.45 -8.46 11.67
CA PHE A 56 6.75 -9.10 11.90
C PHE A 56 7.64 -8.19 12.76
N PRO A 57 7.40 -8.14 14.08
CA PRO A 57 8.23 -7.38 15.00
C PRO A 57 9.69 -7.88 14.99
N ASP A 58 10.60 -6.99 15.38
CA ASP A 58 12.03 -7.27 15.38
C ASP A 58 12.37 -8.43 16.34
N GLY A 59 13.26 -9.32 15.91
CA GLY A 59 13.66 -10.52 16.67
C GLY A 59 12.88 -11.80 16.34
N GLN A 60 11.80 -11.72 15.55
CA GLN A 60 11.15 -12.92 15.03
C GLN A 60 11.85 -13.42 13.77
N GLU A 61 12.05 -14.74 13.64
CA GLU A 61 12.55 -15.32 12.39
C GLU A 61 11.59 -15.02 11.24
N LYS A 62 12.03 -14.15 10.34
CA LYS A 62 11.27 -13.75 9.17
C LYS A 62 11.27 -14.87 8.12
N GLY A 63 12.29 -15.73 8.09
CA GLY A 63 12.46 -16.75 7.05
C GLY A 63 12.53 -16.15 5.64
N PHE A 64 12.45 -17.00 4.62
CA PHE A 64 12.38 -16.56 3.22
C PHE A 64 10.92 -16.26 2.83
N ARG A 65 10.49 -15.01 2.98
CA ARG A 65 9.12 -14.58 2.63
C ARG A 65 9.10 -13.73 1.37
N LEU A 66 8.15 -14.05 0.49
CA LEU A 66 7.84 -13.29 -0.71
C LEU A 66 6.59 -12.43 -0.49
N ILE A 67 6.72 -11.13 -0.69
CA ILE A 67 5.61 -10.17 -0.67
C ILE A 67 5.11 -9.96 -2.09
N VAL A 68 3.88 -10.39 -2.36
CA VAL A 68 3.24 -10.15 -3.66
C VAL A 68 2.42 -8.87 -3.56
N THR A 69 2.78 -7.87 -4.37
CA THR A 69 2.08 -6.57 -4.42
C THR A 69 1.41 -6.35 -5.76
N ASP A 70 0.27 -5.65 -5.74
CA ASP A 70 -0.38 -5.23 -6.98
C ASP A 70 0.32 -4.00 -7.60
N ARG A 71 -0.18 -3.56 -8.76
CA ARG A 71 0.40 -2.45 -9.52
C ARG A 71 0.35 -1.08 -8.84
N PHE A 72 -0.56 -0.90 -7.89
CA PHE A 72 -0.67 0.33 -7.12
C PHE A 72 0.49 0.45 -6.12
N TYR A 73 0.84 -0.64 -5.45
CA TYR A 73 1.88 -0.67 -4.42
C TYR A 73 3.29 -0.96 -4.96
N THR A 74 3.40 -1.81 -5.99
CA THR A 74 4.70 -2.26 -6.52
C THR A 74 5.51 -1.07 -7.03
N GLY A 75 6.77 -0.92 -6.61
CA GLY A 75 7.69 0.12 -7.08
C GLY A 75 9.12 -0.13 -6.63
N VAL A 76 10.10 0.49 -7.32
CA VAL A 76 11.54 0.30 -7.05
C VAL A 76 11.89 0.70 -5.61
N THR A 77 11.37 1.83 -5.14
CA THR A 77 11.61 2.30 -3.76
C THR A 77 11.07 1.34 -2.72
N LEU A 78 9.87 0.78 -2.95
CA LEU A 78 9.30 -0.24 -2.07
C LEU A 78 10.14 -1.52 -2.08
N ALA A 79 10.60 -1.95 -3.26
CA ALA A 79 11.40 -3.16 -3.40
C ALA A 79 12.72 -3.06 -2.64
N ILE A 80 13.43 -1.94 -2.75
CA ILE A 80 14.66 -1.68 -1.98
C ILE A 80 14.35 -1.72 -0.48
N GLN A 81 13.26 -1.08 -0.05
CA GLN A 81 12.91 -1.03 1.37
C GLN A 81 12.53 -2.41 1.93
N LEU A 82 11.83 -3.23 1.16
CA LEU A 82 11.51 -4.61 1.54
C LEU A 82 12.76 -5.48 1.61
N LEU A 83 13.68 -5.33 0.66
CA LEU A 83 14.95 -6.05 0.67
C LEU A 83 15.78 -5.73 1.92
N LEU A 84 15.88 -4.44 2.29
CA LEU A 84 16.54 -4.01 3.53
C LEU A 84 15.88 -4.57 4.80
N MET A 85 14.59 -4.90 4.73
CA MET A 85 13.85 -5.52 5.82
C MET A 85 13.94 -7.06 5.83
N GLY A 86 14.60 -7.66 4.83
CA GLY A 86 14.76 -9.11 4.67
C GLY A 86 13.64 -9.79 3.88
N PHE A 87 12.85 -9.04 3.12
CA PHE A 87 11.74 -9.57 2.32
C PHE A 87 12.03 -9.50 0.82
N TYR A 88 11.67 -10.56 0.09
CA TYR A 88 11.61 -10.54 -1.37
C TYR A 88 10.28 -9.96 -1.82
N THR A 89 10.22 -9.34 -3.00
CA THR A 89 8.97 -8.79 -3.54
C THR A 89 8.80 -9.10 -5.02
N VAL A 90 7.56 -9.37 -5.40
CA VAL A 90 7.12 -9.53 -6.79
C VAL A 90 5.83 -8.75 -6.98
N GLY A 91 5.69 -8.10 -8.13
CA GLY A 91 4.49 -7.37 -8.47
C GLY A 91 4.52 -6.85 -9.89
N SER A 92 3.39 -6.34 -10.35
CA SER A 92 3.30 -5.69 -11.66
C SER A 92 3.62 -4.20 -11.55
N ILE A 93 4.26 -3.59 -12.55
CA ILE A 93 4.56 -2.15 -12.55
C ILE A 93 3.66 -1.44 -13.57
N VAL A 94 3.27 -0.19 -13.28
CA VAL A 94 2.62 0.69 -14.28
C VAL A 94 3.68 1.15 -15.26
N THR A 95 3.45 0.96 -16.55
CA THR A 95 4.39 1.32 -17.62
C THR A 95 4.66 2.83 -17.68
N ASN A 96 3.68 3.67 -17.32
CA ASN A 96 3.86 5.12 -17.19
C ASN A 96 4.36 5.52 -15.80
N ARG A 97 5.49 4.96 -15.35
CA ARG A 97 6.10 5.32 -14.07
C ARG A 97 7.55 5.73 -14.26
N ILE A 98 7.96 6.80 -13.58
CA ILE A 98 9.36 7.24 -13.53
C ILE A 98 10.22 6.05 -13.06
N ARG A 99 11.28 5.74 -13.82
CA ARG A 99 12.16 4.55 -13.67
C ARG A 99 11.65 3.24 -14.30
N PHE A 100 10.59 3.27 -15.11
CA PHE A 100 10.34 2.21 -16.08
C PHE A 100 11.27 2.45 -17.28
N ALA A 101 12.03 1.43 -17.68
CA ALA A 101 12.88 1.54 -18.87
C ALA A 101 11.99 1.62 -20.12
N GLU A 102 12.33 2.50 -21.05
CA GLU A 102 11.74 2.48 -22.38
C GLU A 102 12.25 1.23 -23.12
N ALA A 103 11.34 0.61 -23.87
CA ALA A 103 11.61 -0.62 -24.63
C ALA A 103 12.18 -0.28 -26.01
#